data_AF-A0A835EIR2-F1
#
_entry.id   AF-A0A835EIR2-F1
#
_cell.length_a   1.000
_cell.length_b   1.000
_cell.length_c   1.000
_cell.angle_alpha   90.00
_cell.angle_beta   90.00
_cell.angle_gamma   90.00
#
_symmetry.space_group_name_H-M   'P 1'
#
loop_
_entity.id
_entity.type
_entity.pdbx_description
1 polymer ?
#
loop_
_entity_poly.entity_id
_entity_poly.type
_entity_poly.pdbx_seq_one_letter_code
_entity_poly.pdbx_strand_id
1 'polypeptide(L)'
;MENLTKQILDWEIHLLVLISFGLQLFLFFTGGLRRHGSNRVLRLSIWIGYLGADMEAVYALGYLSRHDGATHGSFFWAPFLIIHLGGQDTITAFAMEDNNLWLRHLLNLVVQVALSIYVFWKSIDKHSSELLISGILLFVAGIVKYGERIWSLKSGSFESLKSSAGNHYKRRLPEAIHANGCYSDAAWTSLQSMIDVFHIFSARPGERYMRQQGAMQPKKLLKVLEIQLGMMYDDLYTKAHVLRTKSGIILRGISQICLVVAFILFLTTDRQNYRRANIVITFSLFAGSFFLEACAAFIFMMSPWTLAWLEARKHEKLARFSWFLFTIGWPEKRPLWSNVVGQCNLFGWLEGQVISRSCNQLVRNMITQLVTLVGV
;
A
#
# COMPACT_ATOMS: atom_id res chain seq x y z
N MET A 1 -34.62 -0.84 30.95
CA MET A 1 -34.25 -0.30 29.62
C MET A 1 -32.77 0.05 29.50
N GLU A 2 -32.14 0.64 30.52
CA GLU A 2 -30.71 1.04 30.49
C GLU A 2 -29.70 -0.11 30.30
N ASN A 3 -30.03 -1.34 30.72
CA ASN A 3 -29.14 -2.50 30.52
C ASN A 3 -29.18 -3.01 29.06
N LEU A 4 -30.33 -2.90 28.40
CA LEU A 4 -30.52 -3.25 26.99
C LEU A 4 -29.81 -2.23 26.06
N THR A 5 -29.91 -0.94 26.37
CA THR A 5 -29.24 0.10 25.59
C THR A 5 -27.71 -0.03 25.67
N LYS A 6 -27.16 -0.33 26.85
CA LYS A 6 -25.72 -0.61 27.01
C LYS A 6 -25.28 -1.86 26.23
N GLN A 7 -26.06 -2.94 26.28
CA GLN A 7 -25.74 -4.15 25.52
C GLN A 7 -25.75 -3.92 24.01
N ILE A 8 -26.74 -3.17 23.49
CA ILE A 8 -26.81 -2.82 22.06
C ILE A 8 -25.60 -1.97 21.66
N LEU A 9 -25.21 -1.00 22.50
CA LEU A 9 -24.04 -0.14 22.29
C LEU A 9 -22.73 -0.95 22.21
N ASP A 10 -22.55 -1.92 23.10
CA ASP A 10 -21.38 -2.82 23.10
C ASP A 10 -21.30 -3.66 21.81
N TRP A 11 -22.44 -4.20 21.38
CA TRP A 11 -22.52 -4.99 20.15
C TRP A 11 -22.22 -4.16 18.92
N GLU A 12 -22.69 -2.92 18.88
CA GLU A 12 -22.45 -1.99 17.79
C GLU A 12 -20.95 -1.73 17.63
N ILE A 13 -20.22 -1.45 18.70
CA ILE A 13 -18.79 -1.18 18.57
C ILE A 13 -17.98 -2.42 18.19
N HIS A 14 -18.34 -3.60 18.73
CA HIS A 14 -17.72 -4.86 18.30
C HIS A 14 -17.91 -5.08 16.80
N LEU A 15 -19.12 -4.84 16.31
CA LEU A 15 -19.45 -4.98 14.90
C LEU A 15 -18.65 -4.00 14.04
N LEU A 16 -18.58 -2.72 14.43
CA LEU A 16 -17.80 -1.71 13.69
C LEU A 16 -16.33 -2.14 13.56
N VAL A 17 -15.66 -2.43 14.68
CA VAL A 17 -14.24 -2.82 14.66
C VAL A 17 -13.99 -4.06 13.79
N LEU A 18 -14.90 -5.04 13.82
CA LEU A 18 -14.83 -6.23 12.97
C LEU A 18 -15.09 -5.93 11.49
N ILE A 19 -16.03 -5.03 11.17
CA ILE A 19 -16.25 -4.56 9.79
C ILE A 19 -15.00 -3.84 9.29
N SER A 20 -14.39 -2.98 10.11
CA SER A 20 -13.10 -2.34 9.81
C SER A 20 -12.05 -3.35 9.40
N PHE A 21 -11.86 -4.35 10.26
CA PHE A 21 -10.90 -5.42 10.04
C PHE A 21 -11.24 -6.28 8.81
N GLY A 22 -12.52 -6.54 8.56
CA GLY A 22 -12.98 -7.24 7.36
C GLY A 22 -12.68 -6.47 6.08
N LEU A 23 -12.92 -5.16 6.07
CA LEU A 23 -12.60 -4.28 4.94
C LEU A 23 -11.10 -4.23 4.66
N GLN A 24 -10.28 -4.22 5.71
CA GLN A 24 -8.83 -4.30 5.63
C GLN A 24 -8.36 -5.56 4.90
N LEU A 25 -8.82 -6.72 5.35
CA LEU A 25 -8.50 -8.00 4.74
C LEU A 25 -8.98 -8.04 3.28
N PHE A 26 -10.22 -7.62 3.04
CA PHE A 26 -10.82 -7.57 1.71
C PHE A 26 -9.98 -6.72 0.76
N LEU A 27 -9.64 -5.48 1.15
CA LEU A 27 -8.84 -4.56 0.33
C LEU A 27 -7.43 -5.07 0.09
N PHE A 28 -6.81 -5.71 1.08
CA PHE A 28 -5.47 -6.26 0.93
C PHE A 28 -5.42 -7.27 -0.23
N PHE A 29 -6.31 -8.26 -0.21
CA PHE A 29 -6.34 -9.32 -1.22
C PHE A 29 -6.88 -8.83 -2.57
N THR A 30 -7.99 -8.10 -2.56
CA THR A 30 -8.61 -7.65 -3.82
C THR A 30 -7.83 -6.54 -4.50
N GLY A 31 -7.11 -5.70 -3.74
CA GLY A 31 -6.15 -4.72 -4.26
C GLY A 31 -5.05 -5.37 -5.10
N GLY A 32 -4.48 -6.49 -4.63
CA GLY A 32 -3.49 -7.26 -5.42
C GLY A 32 -4.08 -7.90 -6.68
N LEU A 33 -5.34 -8.33 -6.63
CA LEU A 33 -6.04 -8.91 -7.78
C LEU A 33 -6.44 -7.86 -8.84
N ARG A 34 -6.62 -6.59 -8.43
CA ARG A 34 -7.03 -5.48 -9.29
C ARG A 34 -6.15 -5.34 -10.53
N ARG A 35 -4.84 -5.55 -10.38
CA ARG A 35 -3.85 -5.40 -11.44
C ARG A 35 -4.04 -6.41 -12.59
N HIS A 36 -4.54 -7.59 -12.27
CA HIS A 36 -4.63 -8.71 -13.20
C HIS A 36 -6.05 -8.92 -13.76
N GLY A 37 -7.08 -8.33 -13.15
CA GLY A 37 -8.48 -8.56 -13.50
C GLY A 37 -9.20 -7.33 -14.09
N SER A 38 -9.84 -7.50 -15.25
CA SER A 38 -10.74 -6.48 -15.84
C SER A 38 -12.20 -6.60 -15.34
N ASN A 39 -12.45 -7.44 -14.32
CA ASN A 39 -13.81 -7.70 -13.83
C ASN A 39 -14.43 -6.44 -13.22
N ARG A 40 -15.54 -5.97 -13.82
CA ARG A 40 -16.29 -4.80 -13.36
C ARG A 40 -16.84 -4.95 -11.95
N VAL A 41 -17.30 -6.14 -11.58
CA VAL A 41 -17.84 -6.42 -10.24
C VAL A 41 -16.74 -6.32 -9.20
N LEU A 42 -15.58 -6.94 -9.46
CA LEU A 42 -14.42 -6.84 -8.57
C LEU A 42 -14.00 -5.38 -8.37
N ARG A 43 -13.94 -4.60 -9.47
CA ARG A 43 -13.57 -3.18 -9.41
C ARG A 43 -14.58 -2.36 -8.61
N LEU A 44 -15.87 -2.58 -8.81
CA LEU A 44 -16.92 -1.91 -8.05
C LEU A 44 -16.85 -2.30 -6.56
N SER A 45 -16.63 -3.57 -6.25
CA SER A 45 -16.49 -4.01 -4.86
C SER A 45 -15.25 -3.42 -4.18
N ILE A 46 -14.11 -3.31 -4.88
CA ILE A 46 -12.90 -2.64 -4.37
C ILE A 46 -13.20 -1.17 -4.14
N TRP A 47 -13.90 -0.50 -5.06
CA TRP A 47 -14.25 0.91 -4.92
C TRP A 47 -15.13 1.16 -3.69
N ILE A 48 -16.17 0.34 -3.50
CA ILE A 48 -17.04 0.41 -2.32
C ILE A 48 -16.22 0.14 -1.05
N GLY A 49 -15.40 -0.90 -1.04
CA GLY A 49 -14.55 -1.22 0.10
C GLY A 49 -13.55 -0.11 0.43
N TYR A 50 -12.97 0.52 -0.60
CA TYR A 50 -11.98 1.59 -0.47
C TYR A 50 -12.61 2.83 0.17
N LEU A 51 -13.78 3.25 -0.30
CA LEU A 51 -14.52 4.36 0.31
C LEU A 51 -15.05 4.00 1.70
N GLY A 52 -15.53 2.77 1.85
CA GLY A 52 -16.09 2.26 3.09
C GLY A 52 -15.07 2.22 4.22
N ALA A 53 -13.84 1.77 3.96
CA ALA A 53 -12.81 1.59 4.98
C ALA A 53 -12.45 2.90 5.71
N ASP A 54 -12.34 4.01 4.97
CA ASP A 54 -12.03 5.30 5.59
C ASP A 54 -13.22 5.86 6.37
N MET A 55 -14.43 5.75 5.81
CA MET A 55 -15.66 6.21 6.45
C MET A 55 -15.95 5.46 7.74
N GLU A 56 -15.82 4.14 7.70
CA GLU A 56 -16.11 3.23 8.80
C GLU A 56 -15.14 3.46 9.96
N ALA A 57 -13.83 3.54 9.71
CA ALA A 57 -12.86 3.72 10.78
C ALA A 57 -12.94 5.10 11.45
N VAL A 58 -13.25 6.16 10.70
CA VAL A 58 -13.53 7.51 11.25
C VAL A 58 -14.79 7.49 12.11
N TYR A 59 -15.85 6.84 11.62
CA TYR A 59 -17.10 6.72 12.35
C TYR A 59 -16.90 5.95 13.67
N ALA A 60 -16.24 4.79 13.62
CA ALA A 60 -15.95 3.97 14.78
C ALA A 60 -15.11 4.72 15.83
N LEU A 61 -14.13 5.53 15.41
CA LEU A 61 -13.31 6.30 16.33
C LEU A 61 -14.09 7.47 16.96
N GLY A 62 -14.90 8.17 16.17
CA GLY A 62 -15.81 9.20 16.67
C GLY A 62 -16.83 8.66 17.67
N TYR A 63 -17.36 7.47 17.40
CA TYR A 63 -18.23 6.74 18.31
C TYR A 63 -17.52 6.41 19.63
N LEU A 64 -16.29 5.90 19.57
CA LEU A 64 -15.44 5.63 20.74
C LEU A 64 -15.18 6.87 21.60
N SER A 65 -14.95 8.01 20.97
CA SER A 65 -14.70 9.28 21.66
C SER A 65 -15.93 9.77 22.42
N ARG A 66 -17.13 9.61 21.85
CA ARG A 66 -18.37 10.17 22.40
C ARG A 66 -18.97 9.32 23.53
N HIS A 67 -18.83 7.99 23.46
CA HIS A 67 -19.47 7.10 24.43
C HIS A 67 -18.56 6.77 25.61
N ASP A 68 -18.92 7.34 26.77
CA ASP A 68 -18.26 7.14 28.06
C ASP A 68 -18.42 5.68 28.55
N GLY A 69 -17.34 4.90 28.51
CA GLY A 69 -17.30 3.60 29.20
C GLY A 69 -18.00 2.42 28.51
N ALA A 70 -18.15 2.44 27.18
CA ALA A 70 -18.75 1.30 26.47
C ALA A 70 -17.98 -0.01 26.74
N THR A 71 -16.64 -0.03 26.70
CA THR A 71 -15.91 -1.24 27.12
C THR A 71 -14.48 -0.94 27.55
N HIS A 72 -13.93 -1.75 28.46
CA HIS A 72 -12.48 -1.80 28.70
C HIS A 72 -11.66 -2.10 27.41
N GLY A 73 -12.29 -2.56 26.33
CA GLY A 73 -11.67 -2.82 25.03
C GLY A 73 -11.47 -1.58 24.15
N SER A 74 -12.22 -0.50 24.39
CA SER A 74 -12.13 0.75 23.61
C SER A 74 -10.72 1.34 23.56
N PHE A 75 -9.93 1.13 24.61
CA PHE A 75 -8.55 1.59 24.69
C PHE A 75 -7.64 0.98 23.60
N PHE A 76 -7.83 -0.30 23.26
CA PHE A 76 -7.04 -0.95 22.21
C PHE A 76 -7.57 -0.68 20.81
N TRP A 77 -8.89 -0.54 20.68
CA TRP A 77 -9.51 -0.38 19.37
C TRP A 77 -9.23 0.99 18.73
N ALA A 78 -9.09 2.06 19.52
CA ALA A 78 -8.74 3.38 18.97
C ALA A 78 -7.41 3.35 18.17
N PRO A 79 -6.30 2.85 18.73
CA PRO A 79 -5.06 2.62 17.97
C PRO A 79 -5.20 1.69 16.77
N PHE A 80 -5.97 0.60 16.88
CA PHE A 80 -6.21 -0.30 15.76
C PHE A 80 -6.98 0.39 14.62
N LEU A 81 -7.95 1.25 14.93
CA LEU A 81 -8.65 2.04 13.93
C LEU A 81 -7.72 3.03 13.21
N ILE A 82 -6.74 3.62 13.91
CA ILE A 82 -5.69 4.42 13.26
C ILE A 82 -4.81 3.55 12.37
N ILE A 83 -4.39 2.37 12.84
CA ILE A 83 -3.67 1.38 12.01
C ILE A 83 -4.50 1.07 10.76
N HIS A 84 -5.83 0.95 10.92
CA HIS A 84 -6.71 0.63 9.82
C HIS A 84 -6.81 1.78 8.79
N LEU A 85 -6.93 3.03 9.27
CA LEU A 85 -6.90 4.23 8.45
C LEU A 85 -5.56 4.41 7.71
N GLY A 86 -4.49 3.81 8.22
CA GLY A 86 -3.23 3.71 7.50
C GLY A 86 -3.32 2.90 6.20
N GLY A 87 -4.44 2.24 5.91
CA GLY A 87 -4.71 1.56 4.65
C GLY A 87 -3.80 0.35 4.41
N GLN A 88 -4.15 -0.42 3.39
CA GLN A 88 -3.41 -1.62 3.01
C GLN A 88 -2.24 -1.28 2.09
N ASP A 89 -1.22 -2.14 2.09
CA ASP A 89 -0.02 -1.91 1.29
C ASP A 89 -0.27 -2.09 -0.21
N THR A 90 -1.27 -2.89 -0.56
CA THR A 90 -1.63 -3.23 -1.94
C THR A 90 -2.52 -2.17 -2.61
N ILE A 91 -3.11 -1.25 -1.86
CA ILE A 91 -3.94 -0.16 -2.39
C ILE A 91 -3.88 1.07 -1.48
N THR A 92 -3.29 2.14 -2.00
CA THR A 92 -3.26 3.46 -1.34
C THR A 92 -4.20 4.44 -2.00
N ALA A 93 -4.32 4.38 -3.33
CA ALA A 93 -5.18 5.21 -4.14
C ALA A 93 -6.02 4.34 -5.06
N PHE A 94 -7.30 4.68 -5.21
CA PHE A 94 -8.14 4.00 -6.18
C PHE A 94 -7.93 4.63 -7.56
N ALA A 95 -7.97 5.95 -7.67
CA ALA A 95 -7.66 6.69 -8.90
C ALA A 95 -6.42 7.58 -8.73
N MET A 96 -5.81 8.00 -9.83
CA MET A 96 -4.64 8.88 -9.78
C MET A 96 -4.99 10.24 -9.13
N GLU A 97 -6.22 10.70 -9.31
CA GLU A 97 -6.76 11.91 -8.70
C GLU A 97 -6.77 11.85 -7.17
N ASP A 98 -6.93 10.65 -6.58
CA ASP A 98 -6.91 10.46 -5.12
C ASP A 98 -5.52 10.79 -4.53
N ASN A 99 -4.44 10.58 -5.30
CA ASN A 99 -3.08 10.94 -4.86
C ASN A 99 -2.94 12.45 -4.62
N ASN A 100 -3.65 13.27 -5.40
CA ASN A 100 -3.62 14.73 -5.23
C ASN A 100 -4.36 15.19 -3.97
N LEU A 101 -5.18 14.32 -3.36
CA LEU A 101 -5.95 14.61 -2.15
C LEU A 101 -5.22 14.22 -0.86
N TRP A 102 -3.91 13.96 -0.91
CA TRP A 102 -3.11 13.56 0.25
C TRP A 102 -3.22 14.50 1.46
N LEU A 103 -3.45 15.81 1.25
CA LEU A 103 -3.70 16.79 2.32
C LEU A 103 -4.98 16.49 3.11
N ARG A 104 -6.01 15.92 2.48
CA ARG A 104 -7.23 15.49 3.18
C ARG A 104 -6.93 14.34 4.14
N HIS A 105 -6.10 13.39 3.71
CA HIS A 105 -5.65 12.30 4.57
C HIS A 105 -4.75 12.80 5.70
N LEU A 106 -3.93 13.82 5.48
CA LEU A 106 -3.16 14.47 6.53
C LEU A 106 -4.06 15.15 7.57
N LEU A 107 -5.07 15.90 7.12
CA LEU A 107 -6.05 16.51 8.02
C LEU A 107 -6.79 15.43 8.82
N ASN A 108 -7.22 14.35 8.17
CA ASN A 108 -7.89 13.26 8.85
C ASN A 108 -6.96 12.61 9.90
N LEU A 109 -5.69 12.34 9.57
CA LEU A 109 -4.72 11.85 10.54
C LEU A 109 -4.65 12.75 11.79
N VAL A 110 -4.55 14.07 11.62
CA VAL A 110 -4.50 15.02 12.75
C VAL A 110 -5.76 14.91 13.62
N VAL A 111 -6.95 14.86 13.01
CA VAL A 111 -8.22 14.73 13.73
C VAL A 111 -8.30 13.40 14.48
N GLN A 112 -7.96 12.28 13.84
CA GLN A 112 -8.05 10.95 14.45
C GLN A 112 -7.00 10.74 15.55
N VAL A 113 -5.81 11.33 15.41
CA VAL A 113 -4.78 11.40 16.46
C VAL A 113 -5.31 12.17 17.68
N ALA A 114 -5.93 13.34 17.46
CA ALA A 114 -6.52 14.12 18.55
C ALA A 114 -7.65 13.35 19.27
N LEU A 115 -8.55 12.70 18.52
CA LEU A 115 -9.62 11.86 19.09
C LEU A 115 -9.06 10.67 19.89
N SER A 116 -8.01 10.02 19.39
CA SER A 116 -7.39 8.90 20.11
C SER A 116 -6.66 9.33 21.37
N ILE A 117 -5.97 10.48 21.35
CA ILE A 117 -5.37 11.08 22.56
C ILE A 117 -6.46 11.37 23.59
N TYR A 118 -7.61 11.88 23.16
CA TYR A 118 -8.75 12.10 24.05
C TYR A 118 -9.27 10.80 24.67
N VAL A 119 -9.40 9.73 23.88
CA VAL A 119 -9.79 8.39 24.38
C VAL A 119 -8.78 7.86 25.39
N PHE A 120 -7.47 8.06 25.15
CA PHE A 120 -6.42 7.66 26.09
C PHE A 120 -6.44 8.43 27.39
N TRP A 121 -6.55 9.77 27.32
CA TRP A 121 -6.66 10.62 28.50
C TRP A 121 -7.79 10.14 29.41
N LYS A 122 -8.94 9.84 28.81
CA LYS A 122 -10.15 9.40 29.52
C LYS A 122 -10.05 7.99 30.12
N SER A 123 -9.13 7.17 29.62
CA SER A 123 -8.99 5.76 30.01
C SER A 123 -7.80 5.53 30.95
N ILE A 124 -7.01 6.56 31.27
CA ILE A 124 -5.75 6.42 31.99
C ILE A 124 -5.91 5.82 33.39
N ASP A 125 -6.95 6.23 34.13
CA ASP A 125 -7.20 5.77 35.50
C ASP A 125 -7.82 4.36 35.57
N LYS A 126 -8.16 3.76 34.43
CA LYS A 126 -8.92 2.50 34.36
C LYS A 126 -8.06 1.27 34.01
N HIS A 127 -6.79 1.46 33.66
CA HIS A 127 -5.94 0.41 33.11
C HIS A 127 -4.62 0.26 33.86
N SER A 128 -4.05 -0.96 33.85
CA SER A 128 -2.70 -1.19 34.35
C SER A 128 -1.66 -0.47 33.49
N SER A 129 -0.51 -0.16 34.09
CA SER A 129 0.61 0.50 33.40
C SER A 129 1.07 -0.25 32.15
N GLU A 130 1.10 -1.59 32.19
CA GLU A 130 1.46 -2.43 31.05
C GLU A 130 0.51 -2.25 29.85
N LEU A 131 -0.80 -2.18 30.10
CA LEU A 131 -1.78 -2.00 29.03
C LEU A 131 -1.69 -0.59 28.46
N LEU A 132 -1.47 0.42 29.30
CA LEU A 132 -1.25 1.79 28.85
C LEU A 132 -0.05 1.87 27.90
N ILE A 133 1.08 1.25 28.27
CA ILE A 133 2.28 1.17 27.42
C ILE A 133 1.95 0.43 26.13
N SER A 134 1.23 -0.70 26.20
CA SER A 134 0.81 -1.45 25.02
C SER A 134 -0.04 -0.62 24.05
N GLY A 135 -0.99 0.16 24.55
CA GLY A 135 -1.82 1.03 23.71
C GLY A 135 -1.04 2.18 23.10
N ILE A 136 -0.11 2.79 23.84
CA ILE A 136 0.78 3.83 23.32
C ILE A 136 1.64 3.27 22.18
N LEU A 137 2.20 2.07 22.32
CA LEU A 137 2.97 1.42 21.26
C LEU A 137 2.12 1.18 20.01
N LEU A 138 0.88 0.70 20.16
CA LEU A 138 -0.04 0.56 19.02
C LEU A 138 -0.39 1.91 18.38
N PHE A 139 -0.54 2.96 19.18
CA PHE A 139 -0.84 4.29 18.70
C PHE A 139 0.30 4.85 17.87
N VAL A 140 1.54 4.69 18.33
CA VAL A 140 2.74 5.03 17.56
C VAL A 140 2.78 4.22 16.26
N ALA A 141 2.53 2.91 16.32
CA ALA A 141 2.48 2.06 15.12
C ALA A 141 1.41 2.51 14.12
N GLY A 142 0.24 2.93 14.61
CA GLY A 142 -0.85 3.49 13.81
C GLY A 142 -0.48 4.80 13.13
N ILE A 143 0.10 5.74 13.88
CA ILE A 143 0.58 7.02 13.31
C ILE A 143 1.60 6.75 12.20
N VAL A 144 2.53 5.83 12.42
CA VAL A 144 3.54 5.46 11.42
C VAL A 144 2.86 4.90 10.17
N LYS A 145 1.97 3.91 10.30
CA LYS A 145 1.26 3.31 9.16
C LYS A 145 0.42 4.30 8.37
N TYR A 146 -0.23 5.25 9.06
CA TYR A 146 -0.99 6.30 8.39
C TYR A 146 -0.08 7.35 7.75
N GLY A 147 1.03 7.69 8.39
CA GLY A 147 2.10 8.48 7.78
C GLY A 147 2.63 7.86 6.49
N GLU A 148 2.85 6.54 6.44
CA GLU A 148 3.27 5.82 5.24
C GLU A 148 2.26 5.96 4.09
N ARG A 149 0.95 5.87 4.38
CA ARG A 149 -0.10 6.10 3.37
C ARG A 149 -0.05 7.52 2.82
N ILE A 150 0.05 8.53 3.69
CA ILE A 150 0.10 9.94 3.28
C ILE A 150 1.36 10.20 2.44
N TRP A 151 2.50 9.63 2.85
CA TRP A 151 3.73 9.72 2.07
C TRP A 151 3.53 9.08 0.69
N SER A 152 2.95 7.89 0.62
CA SER A 152 2.69 7.21 -0.65
C SER A 152 1.81 8.05 -1.59
N LEU A 153 0.70 8.59 -1.08
CA LEU A 153 -0.20 9.46 -1.84
C LEU A 153 0.52 10.72 -2.33
N LYS A 154 1.27 11.39 -1.45
CA LYS A 154 2.06 12.58 -1.80
C LYS A 154 3.09 12.24 -2.88
N SER A 155 3.81 11.13 -2.75
CA SER A 155 4.81 10.69 -3.72
C SER A 155 4.21 10.35 -5.08
N GLY A 156 3.04 9.71 -5.10
CA GLY A 156 2.28 9.39 -6.32
C GLY A 156 1.50 10.56 -6.91
N SER A 157 1.44 11.72 -6.25
CA SER A 157 0.75 12.90 -6.75
C SER A 157 1.43 13.48 -8.00
N PHE A 158 0.64 14.10 -8.87
CA PHE A 158 1.17 14.64 -10.13
C PHE A 158 2.22 15.73 -9.90
N GLU A 159 2.00 16.59 -8.90
CA GLU A 159 2.96 17.65 -8.53
C GLU A 159 4.31 17.07 -8.07
N SER A 160 4.29 15.95 -7.35
CA SER A 160 5.51 15.23 -6.96
C SER A 160 6.24 14.64 -8.18
N LEU A 161 5.49 14.04 -9.12
CA LEU A 161 6.07 13.54 -10.37
C LEU A 161 6.69 14.67 -11.20
N LYS A 162 5.99 15.80 -11.34
CA LYS A 162 6.43 16.95 -12.14
C LYS A 162 7.66 17.64 -11.53
N SER A 163 7.71 17.79 -10.20
CA SER A 163 8.81 18.45 -9.49
C SER A 163 10.05 17.56 -9.35
N SER A 164 9.89 16.23 -9.33
CA SER A 164 11.02 15.32 -9.21
C SER A 164 11.77 15.12 -10.53
N ALA A 165 13.10 15.09 -10.49
CA ALA A 165 13.95 14.79 -11.64
C ALA A 165 14.12 13.27 -11.89
N GLY A 166 13.38 12.40 -11.19
CA GLY A 166 13.56 10.95 -11.28
C GLY A 166 14.86 10.43 -10.65
N ASN A 167 15.68 11.31 -10.04
CA ASN A 167 16.95 10.97 -9.40
C ASN A 167 16.84 9.89 -8.32
N HIS A 168 15.65 9.68 -7.76
CA HIS A 168 15.40 8.62 -6.81
C HIS A 168 15.46 7.23 -7.44
N TYR A 169 15.13 7.05 -8.73
CA TYR A 169 15.38 5.81 -9.45
C TYR A 169 16.88 5.59 -9.61
N LYS A 170 17.64 6.61 -10.04
CA LYS A 170 19.10 6.53 -10.19
C LYS A 170 19.83 6.22 -8.88
N ARG A 171 19.41 6.83 -7.76
CA ARG A 171 20.02 6.61 -6.43
C ARG A 171 19.71 5.22 -5.86
N ARG A 172 18.54 4.67 -6.16
CA ARG A 172 18.13 3.36 -5.62
C ARG A 172 18.49 2.20 -6.55
N LEU A 173 18.81 2.48 -7.81
CA LEU A 173 19.29 1.50 -8.78
C LEU A 173 20.77 1.18 -8.55
N PRO A 174 21.16 -0.10 -8.50
CA PRO A 174 22.55 -0.47 -8.32
C PRO A 174 23.39 -0.43 -9.60
N GLU A 175 24.71 -0.26 -9.44
CA GLU A 175 25.69 -0.33 -10.53
C GLU A 175 25.73 -1.73 -11.15
N ALA A 176 25.93 -1.81 -12.47
CA ALA A 176 25.75 -3.03 -13.26
C ALA A 176 26.58 -4.22 -12.78
N ILE A 177 25.89 -5.30 -12.41
CA ILE A 177 26.48 -6.63 -12.19
C ILE A 177 25.82 -7.56 -13.20
N HIS A 178 26.64 -8.18 -14.06
CA HIS A 178 26.18 -9.09 -15.10
C HIS A 178 25.41 -10.28 -14.50
N ALA A 179 24.08 -10.25 -14.60
CA ALA A 179 23.22 -11.35 -14.19
C ALA A 179 23.05 -12.33 -15.37
N ASN A 180 23.46 -13.59 -15.16
CA ASN A 180 23.35 -14.65 -16.16
C ASN A 180 21.90 -15.16 -16.24
N GLY A 181 21.14 -14.72 -17.26
CA GLY A 181 19.86 -15.30 -17.63
C GLY A 181 18.96 -14.37 -18.45
N CYS A 182 18.22 -14.90 -19.43
CA CYS A 182 17.40 -14.11 -20.36
C CYS A 182 16.29 -13.27 -19.68
N TYR A 183 15.72 -13.78 -18.58
CA TYR A 183 14.65 -13.10 -17.83
C TYR A 183 15.19 -12.12 -16.79
N SER A 184 16.31 -12.45 -16.14
CA SER A 184 17.02 -11.53 -15.25
C SER A 184 17.51 -10.29 -16.02
N ASP A 185 17.97 -10.49 -17.27
CA ASP A 185 18.34 -9.39 -18.15
C ASP A 185 17.14 -8.48 -18.52
N ALA A 186 15.94 -9.04 -18.72
CA ALA A 186 14.73 -8.23 -18.94
C ALA A 186 14.32 -7.42 -17.70
N ALA A 187 14.34 -8.02 -16.50
CA ALA A 187 14.06 -7.30 -15.26
C ALA A 187 15.11 -6.21 -14.99
N TRP A 188 16.39 -6.53 -15.19
CA TRP A 188 17.52 -5.62 -15.02
C TRP A 188 17.46 -4.43 -15.99
N THR A 189 17.25 -4.69 -17.29
CA THR A 189 17.05 -3.63 -18.29
C THR A 189 15.84 -2.76 -18.00
N SER A 190 14.74 -3.36 -17.49
CA SER A 190 13.54 -2.62 -17.06
C SER A 190 13.85 -1.62 -15.95
N LEU A 191 14.62 -2.05 -14.96
CA LEU A 191 15.06 -1.25 -13.82
C LEU A 191 16.00 -0.11 -14.24
N GLN A 192 16.94 -0.37 -15.15
CA GLN A 192 17.85 0.65 -15.68
C GLN A 192 17.14 1.77 -16.45
N SER A 193 16.08 1.43 -17.19
CA SER A 193 15.31 2.38 -18.00
C SER A 193 14.03 2.89 -17.33
N MET A 194 13.85 2.62 -16.02
CA MET A 194 12.69 3.08 -15.26
C MET A 194 12.60 4.62 -15.19
N ILE A 195 13.73 5.32 -15.21
CA ILE A 195 13.79 6.78 -15.22
C ILE A 195 13.13 7.37 -16.48
N ASP A 196 13.23 6.69 -17.61
CA ASP A 196 12.65 7.15 -18.87
C ASP A 196 11.13 7.02 -18.86
N VAL A 197 10.61 5.93 -18.28
CA VAL A 197 9.17 5.74 -18.08
C VAL A 197 8.64 6.77 -17.10
N PHE A 198 9.38 7.04 -16.02
CA PHE A 198 9.06 8.15 -15.13
C PHE A 198 9.00 9.49 -15.87
N HIS A 199 9.94 9.77 -16.78
CA HIS A 199 9.92 11.00 -17.56
C HIS A 199 8.65 11.14 -18.41
N ILE A 200 8.21 10.06 -19.05
CA ILE A 200 6.94 10.01 -19.79
C ILE A 200 5.77 10.38 -18.87
N PHE A 201 5.67 9.77 -17.68
CA PHE A 201 4.61 10.05 -16.71
C PHE A 201 4.70 11.46 -16.10
N SER A 202 5.90 12.05 -16.05
CA SER A 202 6.11 13.44 -15.60
C SER A 202 5.89 14.49 -16.70
N ALA A 203 5.43 14.07 -17.90
CA ALA A 203 5.26 14.90 -19.09
C ALA A 203 6.58 15.57 -19.58
N ARG A 204 7.71 14.89 -19.40
CA ARG A 204 9.03 15.33 -19.89
C ARG A 204 9.43 14.49 -21.11
N PRO A 205 9.85 15.10 -22.24
CA PRO A 205 10.27 14.34 -23.41
C PRO A 205 11.56 13.55 -23.13
N GLY A 206 11.49 12.22 -23.21
CA GLY A 206 12.63 11.33 -23.05
C GLY A 206 13.24 10.96 -24.41
N GLU A 207 14.28 11.66 -24.85
CA GLU A 207 14.97 11.36 -26.13
C GLU A 207 15.74 10.03 -26.12
N ARG A 208 16.14 9.53 -24.94
CA ARG A 208 16.97 8.31 -24.80
C ARG A 208 16.18 7.01 -24.93
N TYR A 209 14.92 7.00 -24.51
CA TYR A 209 14.08 5.79 -24.44
C TYR A 209 13.95 5.09 -25.81
N MET A 210 13.67 5.87 -26.85
CA MET A 210 13.44 5.36 -28.21
C MET A 210 14.72 4.80 -28.85
N ARG A 211 15.89 5.39 -28.54
CA ARG A 211 17.18 4.98 -29.15
C ARG A 211 17.69 3.66 -28.57
N GLN A 212 17.41 3.38 -27.30
CA GLN A 212 17.92 2.19 -26.60
C GLN A 212 17.05 0.94 -26.86
N GLN A 213 15.75 1.11 -27.14
CA GLN A 213 14.82 0.00 -27.43
C GLN A 213 14.84 -0.48 -28.90
N GLY A 214 15.25 0.36 -29.86
CA GLY A 214 15.25 0.02 -31.30
C GLY A 214 16.16 -1.15 -31.69
N ALA A 215 17.07 -1.60 -30.82
CA ALA A 215 17.96 -2.74 -31.04
C ALA A 215 17.46 -4.05 -30.40
N MET A 216 16.32 -4.03 -29.69
CA MET A 216 15.84 -5.14 -28.88
C MET A 216 14.80 -6.00 -29.63
N GLN A 217 14.82 -7.33 -29.42
CA GLN A 217 13.80 -8.19 -30.01
C GLN A 217 12.39 -7.81 -29.51
N PRO A 218 11.35 -7.80 -30.39
CA PRO A 218 10.00 -7.32 -30.05
C PRO A 218 9.38 -7.99 -28.81
N LYS A 219 9.55 -9.31 -28.66
CA LYS A 219 9.02 -10.06 -27.50
C LYS A 219 9.67 -9.62 -26.18
N LYS A 220 10.99 -9.39 -26.22
CA LYS A 220 11.78 -8.97 -25.05
C LYS A 220 11.44 -7.53 -24.67
N LEU A 221 11.29 -6.65 -25.67
CA LEU A 221 10.85 -5.27 -25.51
C LEU A 221 9.47 -5.17 -24.83
N LEU A 222 8.50 -5.97 -25.29
CA LEU A 222 7.16 -6.00 -24.70
C LEU A 222 7.22 -6.41 -23.22
N LYS A 223 8.03 -7.44 -22.89
CA LYS A 223 8.18 -7.88 -21.50
C LYS A 223 8.80 -6.82 -20.61
N VAL A 224 9.80 -6.09 -21.11
CA VAL A 224 10.42 -4.96 -20.38
C VAL A 224 9.40 -3.86 -20.11
N LEU A 225 8.63 -3.46 -21.11
CA LEU A 225 7.59 -2.44 -20.95
C LEU A 225 6.52 -2.87 -19.94
N GLU A 226 6.12 -4.15 -19.99
CA GLU A 226 5.16 -4.73 -19.06
C GLU A 226 5.64 -4.64 -17.59
N ILE A 227 6.93 -4.93 -17.37
CA ILE A 227 7.57 -4.82 -16.06
C ILE A 227 7.65 -3.37 -15.58
N GLN A 228 8.02 -2.45 -16.47
CA GLN A 228 8.11 -1.03 -16.17
C GLN A 228 6.76 -0.41 -15.79
N LEU A 229 5.72 -0.68 -16.59
CA LEU A 229 4.36 -0.24 -16.29
C LEU A 229 3.87 -0.85 -14.97
N GLY A 230 4.23 -2.10 -14.70
CA GLY A 230 4.05 -2.77 -13.43
C GLY A 230 4.63 -2.00 -12.24
N MET A 231 5.91 -1.63 -12.33
CA MET A 231 6.58 -0.88 -11.28
C MET A 231 6.00 0.53 -11.11
N MET A 232 5.62 1.20 -12.21
CA MET A 232 4.99 2.52 -12.16
C MET A 232 3.63 2.45 -11.47
N TYR A 233 2.83 1.43 -11.77
CA TYR A 233 1.58 1.19 -11.07
C TYR A 233 1.79 1.01 -9.57
N ASP A 234 2.78 0.19 -9.19
CA ASP A 234 3.09 -0.03 -7.78
C ASP A 234 3.49 1.30 -7.10
N ASP A 235 4.23 2.19 -7.78
CA ASP A 235 4.60 3.51 -7.25
C ASP A 235 3.42 4.50 -7.15
N LEU A 236 2.41 4.38 -8.02
CA LEU A 236 1.27 5.32 -8.07
C LEU A 236 0.08 4.88 -7.21
N TYR A 237 -0.17 3.59 -7.07
CA TYR A 237 -1.40 3.06 -6.49
C TYR A 237 -1.18 2.26 -5.21
N THR A 238 0.06 1.98 -4.80
CA THR A 238 0.40 1.14 -3.64
C THR A 238 1.46 1.80 -2.76
N LYS A 239 1.75 1.24 -1.58
CA LYS A 239 2.82 1.75 -0.69
C LYS A 239 4.24 1.43 -1.17
N ALA A 240 4.40 0.74 -2.30
CA ALA A 240 5.70 0.26 -2.78
C ALA A 240 6.76 1.36 -2.86
N HIS A 241 6.40 2.58 -3.28
CA HIS A 241 7.34 3.69 -3.37
C HIS A 241 8.03 4.00 -2.04
N VAL A 242 7.25 4.06 -0.96
CA VAL A 242 7.71 4.35 0.41
C VAL A 242 8.54 3.18 0.93
N LEU A 243 8.09 1.95 0.71
CA LEU A 243 8.76 0.72 1.15
C LEU A 243 10.13 0.51 0.51
N ARG A 244 10.38 1.12 -0.67
CA ARG A 244 11.69 1.11 -1.33
C ARG A 244 12.68 2.14 -0.74
N THR A 245 12.26 3.01 0.19
CA THR A 245 13.13 4.04 0.81
C THR A 245 13.76 3.53 2.10
N LYS A 246 14.98 4.02 2.43
CA LYS A 246 15.63 3.70 3.71
C LYS A 246 14.77 4.11 4.91
N SER A 247 14.21 5.32 4.86
CA SER A 247 13.35 5.84 5.92
C SER A 247 12.06 5.03 6.05
N GLY A 248 11.43 4.63 4.93
CA GLY A 248 10.25 3.75 4.97
C GLY A 248 10.55 2.39 5.59
N ILE A 249 11.70 1.78 5.26
CA ILE A 249 12.13 0.52 5.90
C ILE A 249 12.33 0.70 7.41
N ILE A 250 12.95 1.81 7.84
CA ILE A 250 13.15 2.10 9.28
C ILE A 250 11.80 2.30 9.98
N LEU A 251 10.91 3.11 9.41
CA LEU A 251 9.58 3.37 9.97
C LEU A 251 8.78 2.07 10.09
N ARG A 252 8.81 1.21 9.08
CA ARG A 252 8.14 -0.09 9.11
C ARG A 252 8.74 -1.00 10.18
N GLY A 253 10.06 -1.03 10.34
CA GLY A 253 10.73 -1.75 11.42
C GLY A 253 10.28 -1.27 12.80
N ILE A 254 10.19 0.05 13.01
CA ILE A 254 9.67 0.64 14.25
C ILE A 254 8.22 0.22 14.48
N SER A 255 7.35 0.34 13.47
CA SER A 255 5.93 -0.06 13.57
C SER A 255 5.77 -1.55 13.92
N GLN A 256 6.58 -2.43 13.31
CA GLN A 256 6.60 -3.86 13.63
C GLN A 256 7.05 -4.15 15.05
N ILE A 257 8.15 -3.52 15.50
CA ILE A 257 8.64 -3.70 16.87
C ILE A 257 7.58 -3.22 17.86
N CYS A 258 6.95 -2.07 17.62
CA CYS A 258 5.86 -1.57 18.45
C CYS A 258 4.68 -2.55 18.51
N LEU A 259 4.26 -3.12 17.37
CA LEU A 259 3.17 -4.10 17.31
C LEU A 259 3.50 -5.39 18.07
N VAL A 260 4.72 -5.91 17.91
CA VAL A 260 5.18 -7.14 18.61
C VAL A 260 5.27 -6.90 20.12
N VAL A 261 5.89 -5.80 20.56
CA VAL A 261 6.01 -5.48 21.98
C VAL A 261 4.64 -5.23 22.59
N ALA A 262 3.74 -4.51 21.90
CA ALA A 262 2.37 -4.34 22.35
C ALA A 262 1.64 -5.69 22.50
N PHE A 263 1.81 -6.62 21.56
CA PHE A 263 1.21 -7.93 21.66
C PHE A 263 1.74 -8.73 22.86
N ILE A 264 3.06 -8.70 23.10
CA ILE A 264 3.67 -9.37 24.25
C ILE A 264 3.14 -8.78 25.56
N LEU A 265 3.08 -7.45 25.70
CA LEU A 265 2.51 -6.80 26.89
C LEU A 265 1.04 -7.16 27.08
N PHE A 266 0.25 -7.17 26.00
CA PHE A 266 -1.13 -7.62 26.05
C PHE A 266 -1.26 -9.09 26.48
N LEU A 267 -0.28 -9.95 26.14
CA LEU A 267 -0.23 -11.35 26.57
C LEU A 267 0.08 -11.51 28.06
N THR A 268 0.97 -10.69 28.61
CA THR A 268 1.44 -10.80 30.01
C THR A 268 0.49 -10.19 31.03
N THR A 269 -0.31 -9.19 30.64
CA THR A 269 -1.23 -8.56 31.58
C THR A 269 -2.38 -9.47 32.00
N ASP A 270 -2.76 -9.37 33.28
CA ASP A 270 -3.96 -10.02 33.82
C ASP A 270 -5.25 -9.43 33.21
N ARG A 271 -6.09 -10.32 32.67
CA ARG A 271 -7.28 -9.99 31.89
C ARG A 271 -8.59 -10.40 32.59
N GLN A 272 -8.55 -10.78 33.88
CA GLN A 272 -9.73 -11.24 34.63
C GLN A 272 -10.92 -10.28 34.57
N ASN A 273 -10.65 -8.97 34.52
CA ASN A 273 -11.67 -7.92 34.51
C ASN A 273 -12.20 -7.56 33.11
N TYR A 274 -11.65 -8.15 32.04
CA TYR A 274 -12.05 -7.85 30.66
C TYR A 274 -13.11 -8.84 30.16
N ARG A 275 -14.14 -8.32 29.50
CA ARG A 275 -15.15 -9.15 28.83
C ARG A 275 -14.47 -10.03 27.78
N ARG A 276 -14.78 -11.35 27.78
CA ARG A 276 -14.19 -12.32 26.84
C ARG A 276 -14.26 -11.89 25.38
N ALA A 277 -15.38 -11.27 24.97
CA ALA A 277 -15.55 -10.74 23.61
C ALA A 277 -14.45 -9.72 23.23
N ASN A 278 -14.11 -8.80 24.14
CA ASN A 278 -13.08 -7.79 23.89
C ASN A 278 -11.70 -8.43 23.72
N ILE A 279 -11.41 -9.45 24.53
CA ILE A 279 -10.16 -10.22 24.46
C ILE A 279 -10.06 -10.90 23.09
N VAL A 280 -11.10 -11.63 22.68
CA VAL A 280 -11.15 -12.36 21.39
C VAL A 280 -11.00 -11.40 20.20
N ILE A 281 -11.69 -10.26 20.20
CA ILE A 281 -11.59 -9.27 19.13
C ILE A 281 -10.17 -8.71 19.06
N THR A 282 -9.59 -8.27 20.17
CA THR A 282 -8.23 -7.71 20.20
C THR A 282 -7.20 -8.74 19.74
N PHE A 283 -7.32 -10.02 20.15
CA PHE A 283 -6.49 -11.10 19.62
C PHE A 283 -6.63 -11.26 18.11
N SER A 284 -7.86 -11.19 17.59
CA SER A 284 -8.13 -11.30 16.15
C SER A 284 -7.49 -10.14 15.37
N LEU A 285 -7.53 -8.92 15.92
CA LEU A 285 -6.88 -7.74 15.34
C LEU A 285 -5.35 -7.88 15.30
N PHE A 286 -4.74 -8.37 16.38
CA PHE A 286 -3.29 -8.66 16.40
C PHE A 286 -2.91 -9.75 15.40
N ALA A 287 -3.60 -10.91 15.43
CA ALA A 287 -3.33 -12.02 14.53
C ALA A 287 -3.48 -11.60 13.06
N GLY A 288 -4.55 -10.86 12.75
CA GLY A 288 -4.78 -10.26 11.45
C GLY A 288 -3.71 -9.28 11.02
N SER A 289 -3.27 -8.40 11.92
CA SER A 289 -2.20 -7.45 11.65
C SER A 289 -0.88 -8.15 11.33
N PHE A 290 -0.48 -9.16 12.12
CA PHE A 290 0.71 -9.96 11.82
C PHE A 290 0.60 -10.72 10.50
N PHE A 291 -0.58 -11.27 10.22
CA PHE A 291 -0.84 -11.98 8.97
C PHE A 291 -0.72 -11.06 7.75
N LEU A 292 -1.34 -9.87 7.79
CA LEU A 292 -1.25 -8.87 6.72
C LEU A 292 0.19 -8.40 6.50
N GLU A 293 0.96 -8.22 7.58
CA GLU A 293 2.37 -7.84 7.52
C GLU A 293 3.25 -8.93 6.92
N ALA A 294 3.02 -10.19 7.29
CA ALA A 294 3.70 -11.32 6.68
C ALA A 294 3.40 -11.41 5.18
N CYS A 295 2.13 -11.24 4.78
CA CYS A 295 1.74 -11.22 3.38
C CYS A 295 2.35 -10.04 2.63
N ALA A 296 2.37 -8.84 3.21
CA ALA A 296 2.97 -7.67 2.60
C ALA A 296 4.48 -7.81 2.41
N ALA A 297 5.19 -8.36 3.41
CA ALA A 297 6.60 -8.69 3.30
C ALA A 297 6.85 -9.69 2.16
N PHE A 298 6.00 -10.70 2.03
CA PHE A 298 6.08 -11.68 0.94
C PHE A 298 5.86 -11.05 -0.45
N ILE A 299 4.86 -10.18 -0.60
CA ILE A 299 4.62 -9.40 -1.85
C ILE A 299 5.81 -8.50 -2.17
N PHE A 300 6.37 -7.82 -1.16
CA PHE A 300 7.55 -6.97 -1.35
C PHE A 300 8.76 -7.78 -1.84
N MET A 301 8.97 -9.00 -1.33
CA MET A 301 10.06 -9.88 -1.76
C MET A 301 9.88 -10.41 -3.20
N MET A 302 8.65 -10.50 -3.70
CA MET A 302 8.35 -10.82 -5.11
C MET A 302 8.59 -9.66 -6.07
N SER A 303 8.85 -8.45 -5.58
CA SER A 303 9.00 -7.30 -6.47
C SER A 303 10.29 -7.41 -7.29
N PRO A 304 10.26 -7.15 -8.62
CA PRO A 304 11.48 -7.08 -9.43
C PRO A 304 12.51 -6.08 -8.87
N TRP A 305 12.02 -5.03 -8.22
CA TRP A 305 12.85 -4.06 -7.50
C TRP A 305 13.68 -4.69 -6.39
N THR A 306 13.06 -5.52 -5.55
CA THR A 306 13.69 -6.14 -4.38
C THR A 306 14.75 -7.14 -4.79
N LEU A 307 14.48 -7.91 -5.86
CA LEU A 307 15.44 -8.83 -6.46
C LEU A 307 16.72 -8.10 -6.87
N ALA A 308 16.61 -7.04 -7.69
CA ALA A 308 17.78 -6.29 -8.15
C ALA A 308 18.54 -5.60 -7.02
N TRP A 309 17.81 -5.12 -6.00
CA TRP A 309 18.43 -4.56 -4.81
C TRP A 309 19.24 -5.59 -4.01
N LEU A 310 18.75 -6.84 -3.92
CA LEU A 310 19.45 -7.95 -3.23
C LEU A 310 20.66 -8.46 -4.00
N GLU A 311 20.54 -8.61 -5.33
CA GLU A 311 21.64 -9.01 -6.21
C GLU A 311 22.80 -8.02 -6.12
N ALA A 312 22.50 -6.72 -6.12
CA ALA A 312 23.52 -5.69 -6.02
C ALA A 312 24.29 -5.63 -4.71
N ARG A 313 23.62 -6.01 -3.61
CA ARG A 313 24.26 -6.11 -2.29
C ARG A 313 24.99 -7.43 -2.09
N LYS A 314 25.04 -8.30 -3.10
CA LYS A 314 25.66 -9.62 -3.05
C LYS A 314 25.08 -10.51 -1.95
N HIS A 315 23.81 -10.33 -1.59
CA HIS A 315 23.12 -11.19 -0.64
C HIS A 315 22.57 -12.45 -1.34
N GLU A 316 23.46 -13.37 -1.71
CA GLU A 316 23.13 -14.51 -2.60
C GLU A 316 21.95 -15.37 -2.13
N LYS A 317 21.85 -15.64 -0.81
CA LYS A 317 20.76 -16.48 -0.26
C LYS A 317 19.40 -15.80 -0.41
N LEU A 318 19.31 -14.51 -0.06
CA LEU A 318 18.07 -13.74 -0.15
C LEU A 318 17.71 -13.45 -1.61
N ALA A 319 18.70 -13.17 -2.46
CA ALA A 319 18.49 -12.97 -3.89
C ALA A 319 17.93 -14.25 -4.55
N ARG A 320 18.45 -15.43 -4.20
CA ARG A 320 17.93 -16.71 -4.70
C ARG A 320 16.50 -16.98 -4.25
N PHE A 321 16.19 -16.67 -3.00
CA PHE A 321 14.84 -16.81 -2.47
C PHE A 321 13.88 -15.80 -3.12
N SER A 322 14.28 -14.54 -3.25
CA SER A 322 13.51 -13.51 -3.97
C SER A 322 13.32 -13.89 -5.44
N TRP A 323 14.32 -14.47 -6.10
CA TRP A 323 14.22 -14.99 -7.47
C TRP A 323 13.16 -16.08 -7.58
N PHE A 324 13.19 -17.07 -6.69
CA PHE A 324 12.17 -18.12 -6.65
C PHE A 324 10.77 -17.53 -6.51
N LEU A 325 10.59 -16.57 -5.59
CA LEU A 325 9.31 -15.90 -5.39
C LEU A 325 8.90 -15.02 -6.58
N PHE A 326 9.85 -14.30 -7.18
CA PHE A 326 9.62 -13.46 -8.36
C PHE A 326 9.11 -14.29 -9.53
N THR A 327 9.65 -15.50 -9.77
CA THR A 327 9.15 -16.38 -10.84
C THR A 327 7.70 -16.84 -10.63
N ILE A 328 7.24 -16.92 -9.37
CA ILE A 328 5.86 -17.24 -9.02
C ILE A 328 4.94 -16.03 -9.23
N GLY A 329 5.35 -14.86 -8.75
CA GLY A 329 4.54 -13.63 -8.81
C GLY A 329 4.52 -12.97 -10.19
N TRP A 330 5.59 -13.12 -10.97
CA TRP A 330 5.79 -12.51 -12.29
C TRP A 330 6.19 -13.58 -13.31
N PRO A 331 5.27 -14.48 -13.70
CA PRO A 331 5.59 -15.57 -14.61
C PRO A 331 5.90 -15.04 -16.01
N GLU A 332 6.91 -15.61 -16.66
CA GLU A 332 7.29 -15.24 -18.03
C GLU A 332 6.14 -15.46 -19.03
N LYS A 333 5.34 -16.51 -18.82
CA LYS A 333 4.26 -16.93 -19.71
C LYS A 333 2.91 -16.25 -19.46
N ARG A 334 2.75 -15.50 -18.36
CA ARG A 334 1.47 -14.86 -18.03
C ARG A 334 1.51 -13.36 -18.32
N PRO A 335 0.46 -12.80 -18.95
CA PRO A 335 0.30 -11.36 -18.99
C PRO A 335 0.10 -10.84 -17.56
N LEU A 336 0.92 -9.87 -17.19
CA LEU A 336 0.93 -9.14 -15.91
C LEU A 336 -0.18 -8.09 -15.84
N TRP A 337 -0.88 -7.88 -16.96
CA TRP A 337 -1.92 -6.88 -17.14
C TRP A 337 -3.09 -7.43 -17.94
N SER A 338 -4.30 -7.00 -17.57
CA SER A 338 -5.51 -7.29 -18.34
C SER A 338 -5.69 -6.38 -19.56
N ASN A 339 -4.64 -5.68 -20.00
CA ASN A 339 -4.65 -4.60 -21.01
C ASN A 339 -5.54 -3.39 -20.66
N VAL A 340 -6.08 -3.34 -19.44
CA VAL A 340 -6.89 -2.24 -18.92
C VAL A 340 -6.19 -1.73 -17.67
N VAL A 341 -5.33 -0.72 -17.81
CA VAL A 341 -4.84 0.03 -16.66
C VAL A 341 -6.06 0.72 -16.05
N GLY A 342 -6.52 0.22 -14.91
CA GLY A 342 -7.75 0.67 -14.28
C GLY A 342 -7.70 2.17 -14.02
N GLN A 343 -8.48 2.92 -14.82
CA GLN A 343 -8.99 4.27 -14.56
C GLN A 343 -8.10 5.48 -14.83
N CYS A 344 -6.94 5.31 -15.47
CA CYS A 344 -6.44 6.39 -16.32
C CYS A 344 -6.65 5.97 -17.78
N ASN A 345 -7.63 6.61 -18.44
CA ASN A 345 -7.38 6.99 -19.83
C ASN A 345 -6.25 8.03 -19.74
N LEU A 346 -5.00 7.57 -19.59
CA LEU A 346 -3.81 8.42 -19.67
C LEU A 346 -3.92 9.30 -20.93
N PHE A 347 -4.50 8.72 -21.99
CA PHE A 347 -4.97 9.37 -23.20
C PHE A 347 -5.91 10.57 -22.95
N GLY A 348 -7.04 10.41 -22.26
CA GLY A 348 -7.99 11.49 -21.98
C GLY A 348 -7.48 12.54 -20.99
N TRP A 349 -6.58 12.15 -20.08
CA TRP A 349 -5.96 13.07 -19.13
C TRP A 349 -4.83 13.91 -19.78
N LEU A 350 -4.04 13.30 -20.68
CA LEU A 350 -3.07 14.01 -21.54
C LEU A 350 -3.76 14.84 -22.64
N GLU A 351 -4.98 14.48 -23.05
CA GLU A 351 -5.79 15.23 -24.01
C GLU A 351 -6.49 16.44 -23.36
N GLY A 352 -6.75 16.39 -22.04
CA GLY A 352 -7.31 17.49 -21.25
C GLY A 352 -6.33 18.59 -20.84
N GLN A 353 -5.02 18.36 -20.95
CA GLN A 353 -4.00 19.41 -20.82
C GLN A 353 -3.44 19.77 -22.20
N VAL A 354 -3.47 21.06 -22.55
CA VAL A 354 -2.96 21.60 -23.82
C VAL A 354 -1.42 21.52 -23.85
N ILE A 355 -0.82 20.33 -23.87
CA ILE A 355 0.61 20.11 -24.15
C ILE A 355 0.84 18.84 -24.99
N SER A 356 1.27 19.10 -26.22
CA SER A 356 1.96 18.24 -27.21
C SER A 356 1.24 17.00 -27.76
N ARG A 357 0.70 17.17 -28.98
CA ARG A 357 0.26 16.11 -29.91
C ARG A 357 1.25 14.93 -30.04
N SER A 358 2.53 15.12 -29.72
CA SER A 358 3.58 14.09 -29.79
C SER A 358 3.47 13.01 -28.69
N CYS A 359 3.12 13.37 -27.45
CA CYS A 359 3.02 12.40 -26.34
C CYS A 359 1.79 11.47 -26.51
N ASN A 360 0.67 12.04 -26.96
CA ASN A 360 -0.54 11.29 -27.29
C ASN A 360 -0.31 10.32 -28.45
N GLN A 361 0.44 10.71 -29.47
CA GLN A 361 0.85 9.81 -30.54
C GLN A 361 1.77 8.70 -30.05
N LEU A 362 2.63 8.95 -29.06
CA LEU A 362 3.61 7.98 -28.56
C LEU A 362 2.96 6.90 -27.68
N VAL A 363 2.08 7.30 -26.75
CA VAL A 363 1.28 6.35 -25.96
C VAL A 363 0.30 5.60 -26.85
N ARG A 364 -0.34 6.28 -27.81
CA ARG A 364 -1.22 5.64 -28.79
C ARG A 364 -0.45 4.68 -29.69
N ASN A 365 0.77 5.00 -30.10
CA ASN A 365 1.61 4.08 -30.90
C ASN A 365 2.10 2.90 -30.07
N MET A 366 2.45 3.08 -28.79
CA MET A 366 2.73 1.97 -27.88
C MET A 366 1.53 1.03 -27.71
N ILE A 367 0.34 1.58 -27.47
CA ILE A 367 -0.90 0.81 -27.33
C ILE A 367 -1.27 0.14 -28.66
N THR A 368 -1.16 0.84 -29.78
CA THR A 368 -1.44 0.29 -31.12
C THR A 368 -0.45 -0.84 -31.45
N GLN A 369 0.84 -0.71 -31.09
CA GLN A 369 1.82 -1.78 -31.26
C GLN A 369 1.58 -2.96 -30.32
N LEU A 370 1.13 -2.72 -29.09
CA LEU A 370 0.69 -3.77 -28.17
C LEU A 370 -0.54 -4.52 -28.73
N VAL A 371 -1.49 -3.82 -29.33
CA VAL A 371 -2.69 -4.39 -29.95
C VAL A 371 -2.33 -5.19 -31.21
N THR A 372 -1.48 -4.66 -32.10
CA THR A 372 -1.09 -5.36 -33.34
C THR A 372 -0.16 -6.56 -33.11
N LEU A 373 0.65 -6.56 -32.04
CA LEU A 373 1.49 -7.70 -31.67
C LEU A 373 0.71 -8.83 -30.97
N VAL A 374 -0.47 -8.54 -30.39
CA VAL A 374 -1.32 -9.52 -29.70
C VAL A 374 -2.30 -10.21 -30.67
N GLY A 375 -2.42 -9.74 -31.91
CA GLY A 375 -3.16 -10.44 -32.97
C GLY A 375 -4.65 -10.62 -32.65
N VAL A 376 -5.33 -9.52 -32.31
CA VAL A 376 -6.80 -9.41 -32.38
C VAL A 376 -7.15 -8.51 -33.55
#